data_AF-A0A935U9G6-F1
#
_entry.id   AF-A0A935U9G6-F1
#
_cell.length_a   1.000
_cell.length_b   1.000
_cell.length_c   1.000
_cell.angle_alpha   90.00
_cell.angle_beta   90.00
_cell.angle_gamma   90.00
#
_symmetry.space_group_name_H-M   'P 1'
#
loop_
_entity.id
_entity.type
_entity.pdbx_description
1 polymer ?
#
loop_
_entity_poly.entity_id
_entity_poly.type
_entity_poly.pdbx_seq_one_letter_code
_entity_poly.pdbx_strand_id
1 'polypeptide(L)'
;MRRSSSIALLLALAAAPPAAQSNPFKLPIRSLPAYTVEYSYGGDMTGSGRSTSGGDKMASRSTMTGKFFGKSATTSSWSLTDPEVIWNADLDKKKGTKMVNPLPSMAKAYDELDGAGKARFQENIQSMAAFVTRALPGTPFEGKTTGTKTIAGESCTMKQFGAFTFCTMDKAPVALYSAGSMLCVNFEQTATSVARTTDATMFDPPADIKWTEDLDRTRADSSARAWVQQLASKELADSLAAAKTKAKEAGAGEGEMTPEQQKQMCDALKNFDLGKAMSNAFKNAMADAGKNALKSGLRGLIKRP
;
A
#
# COMPACT_ATOMS: atom_id res chain seq x y z
N MET A 1 -49.37 -29.06 45.11
CA MET A 1 -49.05 -27.80 44.40
C MET A 1 -47.54 -27.71 44.23
N ARG A 2 -47.00 -28.04 43.05
CA ARG A 2 -45.58 -27.92 42.71
C ARG A 2 -45.41 -26.67 41.84
N ARG A 3 -44.69 -25.66 42.33
CA ARG A 3 -44.41 -24.43 41.58
C ARG A 3 -43.08 -24.59 40.84
N SER A 4 -43.18 -24.64 39.52
CA SER A 4 -42.07 -24.54 38.58
C SER A 4 -41.58 -23.09 38.56
N SER A 5 -40.33 -22.85 38.95
CA SER A 5 -39.67 -21.55 38.79
C SER A 5 -38.63 -21.66 37.68
N SER A 6 -39.01 -21.23 36.49
CA SER A 6 -38.11 -21.04 35.34
C SER A 6 -37.33 -19.74 35.54
N ILE A 7 -36.03 -19.84 35.76
CA ILE A 7 -35.11 -18.70 35.74
C ILE A 7 -34.67 -18.49 34.29
N ALA A 8 -35.21 -17.46 33.65
CA ALA A 8 -34.75 -16.99 32.35
C ALA A 8 -33.52 -16.09 32.54
N LEU A 9 -32.33 -16.64 32.27
CA LEU A 9 -31.07 -15.89 32.27
C LEU A 9 -30.92 -15.19 30.91
N LEU A 10 -31.26 -13.90 30.86
CA LEU A 10 -30.98 -13.01 29.73
C LEU A 10 -29.46 -12.77 29.65
N LEU A 11 -28.79 -13.50 28.75
CA LEU A 11 -27.42 -13.18 28.33
C LEU A 11 -27.44 -11.85 27.54
N ALA A 12 -27.17 -10.75 28.22
CA ALA A 12 -26.77 -9.52 27.58
C ALA A 12 -25.35 -9.70 27.02
N LEU A 13 -25.24 -10.05 25.73
CA LEU A 13 -23.99 -9.89 25.00
C LEU A 13 -23.69 -8.39 24.94
N ALA A 14 -22.84 -7.92 25.85
CA ALA A 14 -22.19 -6.63 25.71
C ALA A 14 -21.34 -6.69 24.44
N ALA A 15 -21.86 -6.14 23.33
CA ALA A 15 -21.08 -5.88 22.15
C ALA A 15 -19.98 -4.89 22.56
N ALA A 16 -18.77 -5.40 22.80
CA ALA A 16 -17.62 -4.55 23.01
C ALA A 16 -17.52 -3.58 21.82
N PRO A 17 -17.37 -2.26 22.06
CA PRO A 17 -17.19 -1.33 20.97
C PRO A 17 -16.00 -1.81 20.12
N PRO A 18 -16.14 -1.88 18.79
CA PRO A 18 -15.02 -2.23 17.94
C PRO A 18 -13.87 -1.29 18.28
N ALA A 19 -12.70 -1.87 18.57
CA ALA A 19 -11.50 -1.09 18.83
C ALA A 19 -11.36 -0.02 17.75
N ALA A 20 -11.23 1.24 18.15
CA ALA A 20 -11.19 2.36 17.23
C ALA A 20 -10.07 2.13 16.21
N GLN A 21 -10.47 1.89 14.98
CA GLN A 21 -9.58 1.45 13.94
C GLN A 21 -8.64 2.60 13.56
N SER A 22 -7.33 2.37 13.56
CA SER A 22 -6.39 3.46 13.30
C SER A 22 -6.39 3.83 11.82
N ASN A 23 -6.21 5.12 11.52
CA ASN A 23 -6.19 5.59 10.14
C ASN A 23 -4.84 5.24 9.50
N PRO A 24 -4.80 4.34 8.51
CA PRO A 24 -3.55 3.80 7.97
C PRO A 24 -2.74 4.85 7.18
N PHE A 25 -3.35 5.98 6.82
CA PHE A 25 -2.71 7.07 6.07
C PHE A 25 -2.16 8.17 6.96
N LYS A 26 -2.49 8.17 8.26
CA LYS A 26 -1.91 9.10 9.24
C LYS A 26 -0.53 8.64 9.65
N LEU A 27 0.43 8.79 8.74
CA LEU A 27 1.83 8.62 9.07
C LEU A 27 2.30 9.80 9.93
N PRO A 28 3.22 9.59 10.90
CA PRO A 28 3.83 10.66 11.66
C PRO A 28 4.86 11.42 10.80
N ILE A 29 4.58 11.65 9.50
CA ILE A 29 5.50 12.31 8.56
C ILE A 29 5.97 13.64 9.12
N ARG A 30 5.13 14.39 9.85
CA ARG A 30 5.50 15.72 10.39
C ARG A 30 6.50 15.70 11.56
N SER A 31 6.80 14.54 12.13
CA SER A 31 7.75 14.40 13.23
C SER A 31 8.41 13.02 13.18
N LEU A 32 9.10 12.78 12.07
CA LEU A 32 9.87 11.56 11.87
C LEU A 32 11.16 11.61 12.70
N PRO A 33 11.44 10.53 13.45
CA PRO A 33 12.72 10.41 14.12
C PRO A 33 13.86 10.29 13.11
N ALA A 34 15.04 10.74 13.54
CA ALA A 34 16.26 10.69 12.74
C ALA A 34 16.77 9.25 12.63
N TYR A 35 16.71 8.68 11.42
CA TYR A 35 17.26 7.36 11.13
C TYR A 35 17.90 7.34 9.75
N THR A 36 18.97 6.56 9.60
CA THR A 36 19.54 6.15 8.33
C THR A 36 19.66 4.63 8.38
N VAL A 37 19.11 3.95 7.37
CA VAL A 37 19.05 2.49 7.30
C VAL A 37 19.61 2.04 5.98
N GLU A 38 20.57 1.13 6.03
CA GLU A 38 21.10 0.42 4.86
C GLU A 38 20.34 -0.90 4.69
N TYR A 39 20.10 -1.29 3.45
CA TYR A 39 19.35 -2.47 3.08
C TYR A 39 20.13 -3.33 2.07
N SER A 40 19.96 -4.64 2.21
CA SER A 40 20.20 -5.61 1.15
C SER A 40 18.87 -6.07 0.58
N TYR A 41 18.78 -6.16 -0.75
CA TYR A 41 17.64 -6.75 -1.45
C TYR A 41 17.95 -8.18 -1.89
N GLY A 42 16.96 -9.06 -1.77
CA GLY A 42 17.02 -10.48 -2.11
C GLY A 42 15.74 -10.99 -2.79
N GLY A 43 15.71 -12.30 -3.06
CA GLY A 43 14.69 -12.93 -3.89
C GLY A 43 15.05 -12.91 -5.37
N ASP A 44 14.06 -12.64 -6.23
CA ASP A 44 14.25 -12.53 -7.69
C ASP A 44 14.86 -11.18 -8.11
N MET A 45 14.99 -10.24 -7.16
CA MET A 45 15.68 -8.96 -7.31
C MET A 45 16.74 -8.80 -6.22
N THR A 46 18.00 -8.67 -6.62
CA THR A 46 19.13 -8.50 -5.69
C THR A 46 19.67 -7.08 -5.75
N GLY A 47 20.22 -6.55 -4.67
CA GLY A 47 20.84 -5.24 -4.70
C GLY A 47 21.04 -4.63 -3.33
N SER A 48 21.19 -3.30 -3.31
CA SER A 48 21.37 -2.54 -2.08
C SER A 48 20.52 -1.27 -2.11
N GLY A 49 20.17 -0.78 -0.93
CA GLY A 49 19.47 0.50 -0.80
C GLY A 49 19.78 1.17 0.51
N ARG A 50 19.40 2.44 0.59
CA ARG A 50 19.51 3.28 1.76
C ARG A 50 18.20 4.03 1.91
N SER A 51 17.74 4.20 3.15
CA SER A 51 16.67 5.13 3.49
C SER A 51 17.14 6.04 4.61
N THR A 52 16.67 7.28 4.61
CA THR A 52 16.87 8.23 5.69
C THR A 52 15.57 8.93 6.03
N SER A 53 15.35 9.22 7.31
CA SER A 53 14.22 9.99 7.81
C SER A 53 14.69 11.04 8.81
N GLY A 54 13.92 12.11 8.93
CA GLY A 54 14.15 13.14 9.94
C GLY A 54 13.26 14.36 9.73
N GLY A 55 12.72 14.89 10.82
CA GLY A 55 11.85 16.06 10.77
C GLY A 55 10.56 15.74 10.03
N ASP A 56 10.35 16.35 8.87
CA ASP A 56 9.19 16.13 8.03
C ASP A 56 9.44 15.30 6.76
N LYS A 57 10.66 14.75 6.60
CA LYS A 57 11.11 14.13 5.35
C LYS A 57 11.54 12.68 5.53
N MET A 58 11.34 11.93 4.46
CA MET A 58 11.89 10.59 4.27
C MET A 58 12.37 10.45 2.83
N ALA A 59 13.62 10.01 2.65
CA ALA A 59 14.18 9.74 1.33
C ALA A 59 14.72 8.32 1.26
N SER A 60 14.65 7.72 0.08
CA SER A 60 15.26 6.43 -0.20
C SER A 60 16.01 6.45 -1.52
N ARG A 61 17.08 5.67 -1.59
CA ARG A 61 17.82 5.39 -2.83
C ARG A 61 18.07 3.89 -2.88
N SER A 62 17.86 3.27 -4.04
CA SER A 62 18.10 1.84 -4.21
C SER A 62 18.64 1.53 -5.60
N THR A 63 19.50 0.53 -5.68
CA THR A 63 19.90 -0.10 -6.93
C THR A 63 19.55 -1.57 -6.83
N MET A 64 18.69 -2.04 -7.72
CA MET A 64 18.21 -3.42 -7.76
C MET A 64 18.47 -4.00 -9.14
N THR A 65 18.97 -5.25 -9.18
CA THR A 65 19.14 -6.04 -10.39
C THR A 65 18.20 -7.23 -10.30
N GLY A 66 17.27 -7.34 -11.25
CA GLY A 66 16.36 -8.47 -11.39
C GLY A 66 16.56 -9.16 -12.73
N LYS A 67 16.26 -10.47 -12.78
CA LYS A 67 16.18 -11.22 -14.03
C LYS A 67 14.73 -11.35 -14.46
N PHE A 68 14.38 -10.65 -15.52
CA PHE A 68 13.06 -10.72 -16.13
C PHE A 68 13.25 -11.34 -17.52
N PHE A 69 12.57 -12.46 -17.79
CA PHE A 69 12.58 -13.08 -19.12
C PHE A 69 13.96 -13.54 -19.62
N GLY A 70 14.80 -14.02 -18.70
CA GLY A 70 16.19 -14.38 -19.03
C GLY A 70 17.10 -13.18 -19.33
N LYS A 71 16.59 -11.95 -19.24
CA LYS A 71 17.36 -10.71 -19.34
C LYS A 71 17.51 -10.09 -17.96
N SER A 72 18.75 -9.76 -17.59
CA SER A 72 18.99 -8.96 -16.40
C SER A 72 18.66 -7.50 -16.69
N ALA A 73 17.93 -6.86 -15.78
CA ALA A 73 17.71 -5.42 -15.78
C ALA A 73 18.12 -4.88 -14.42
N THR A 74 18.98 -3.87 -14.44
CA THR A 74 19.33 -3.08 -13.26
C THR A 74 18.51 -1.80 -13.28
N THR A 75 18.02 -1.38 -12.13
CA THR A 75 17.28 -0.13 -11.94
C THR A 75 17.79 0.55 -10.69
N SER A 76 18.23 1.79 -10.87
CA SER A 76 18.60 2.70 -9.80
C SER A 76 17.51 3.75 -9.63
N SER A 77 16.98 3.88 -8.43
CA SER A 77 15.89 4.80 -8.10
C SER A 77 16.22 5.66 -6.89
N TRP A 78 15.57 6.81 -6.83
CA TRP A 78 15.54 7.69 -5.67
C TRP A 78 14.12 8.18 -5.43
N SER A 79 13.71 8.29 -4.17
CA SER A 79 12.45 8.91 -3.80
C SER A 79 12.62 9.81 -2.58
N LEU A 80 11.79 10.84 -2.50
CA LEU A 80 11.67 11.73 -1.36
C LEU A 80 10.19 11.98 -1.11
N THR A 81 9.77 11.81 0.12
CA THR A 81 8.43 12.12 0.59
C THR A 81 8.50 13.14 1.69
N ASP A 82 7.75 14.23 1.53
CA ASP A 82 7.47 15.23 2.56
C ASP A 82 5.94 15.35 2.74
N PRO A 83 5.41 16.21 3.63
CA PRO A 83 3.98 16.31 3.87
C PRO A 83 3.16 16.77 2.66
N GLU A 84 3.79 17.42 1.68
CA GLU A 84 3.10 18.08 0.55
C GLU A 84 3.35 17.38 -0.78
N VAL A 85 4.54 16.82 -0.98
CA VAL A 85 5.01 16.34 -2.28
C VAL A 85 5.74 15.01 -2.12
N ILE A 86 5.57 14.16 -3.13
CA ILE A 86 6.38 12.97 -3.36
C ILE A 86 7.17 13.18 -4.64
N TRP A 87 8.47 12.91 -4.55
CA TRP A 87 9.40 12.87 -5.67
C TRP A 87 9.82 11.43 -5.91
N ASN A 88 9.86 11.02 -7.17
CA ASN A 88 10.39 9.72 -7.59
C ASN A 88 11.27 9.91 -8.83
N ALA A 89 12.48 9.37 -8.83
CA ALA A 89 13.40 9.43 -9.96
C ALA A 89 13.89 8.02 -10.33
N ASP A 90 13.92 7.76 -11.63
CA ASP A 90 14.71 6.71 -12.27
C ASP A 90 16.07 7.36 -12.64
N LEU A 91 17.11 6.97 -11.91
CA LEU A 91 18.45 7.56 -12.00
C LEU A 91 19.15 7.15 -13.30
N ASP A 92 18.86 5.96 -13.81
CA ASP A 92 19.46 5.45 -15.05
C ASP A 92 18.84 6.15 -16.27
N LYS A 93 17.51 6.33 -16.25
CA LYS A 93 16.78 7.04 -17.32
C LYS A 93 16.84 8.56 -17.21
N LYS A 94 17.39 9.10 -16.12
CA LYS A 94 17.41 10.54 -15.79
C LYS A 94 16.02 11.19 -15.89
N LYS A 95 15.00 10.50 -15.40
CA LYS A 95 13.60 10.96 -15.45
C LYS A 95 12.96 10.82 -14.07
N GLY A 96 12.11 11.76 -13.72
CA GLY A 96 11.40 11.71 -12.45
C GLY A 96 10.02 12.34 -12.50
N THR A 97 9.24 12.06 -11.48
CA THR A 97 7.94 12.67 -11.22
C THR A 97 7.94 13.38 -9.89
N LYS A 98 7.24 14.50 -9.85
CA LYS A 98 6.95 15.26 -8.65
C LYS A 98 5.44 15.44 -8.58
N MET A 99 4.83 14.91 -7.53
CA MET A 99 3.38 14.89 -7.39
C MET A 99 2.95 15.29 -5.98
N VAL A 100 1.74 15.81 -5.84
CA VAL A 100 1.15 16.06 -4.52
C VAL A 100 1.15 14.76 -3.71
N ASN A 101 1.60 14.81 -2.46
CA ASN A 101 1.50 13.68 -1.55
C ASN A 101 0.01 13.39 -1.29
N PRO A 102 -0.52 12.22 -1.68
CA PRO A 102 -1.94 11.93 -1.52
C PRO A 102 -2.30 11.53 -0.09
N LEU A 103 -1.32 11.17 0.76
CA LEU A 103 -1.58 10.61 2.09
C LEU A 103 -2.42 11.53 2.99
N PRO A 104 -2.18 12.86 3.07
CA PRO A 104 -3.06 13.73 3.86
C PRO A 104 -4.52 13.72 3.38
N SER A 105 -4.73 13.73 2.06
CA SER A 105 -6.07 13.72 1.46
C SER A 105 -6.76 12.38 1.63
N MET A 106 -6.01 11.28 1.57
CA MET A 106 -6.50 9.94 1.86
C MET A 106 -6.82 9.76 3.34
N ALA A 107 -6.00 10.30 4.24
CA ALA A 107 -6.26 10.31 5.67
C ALA A 107 -7.58 11.03 5.97
N LYS A 108 -7.78 12.22 5.39
CA LYS A 108 -9.03 12.96 5.51
C LYS A 108 -10.22 12.16 4.97
N ALA A 109 -10.10 11.60 3.77
CA ALA A 109 -11.17 10.80 3.17
C ALA A 109 -11.53 9.55 4.00
N TYR A 110 -10.54 8.92 4.63
CA TYR A 110 -10.76 7.78 5.52
C TYR A 110 -11.44 8.20 6.83
N ASP A 111 -11.06 9.35 7.41
CA ASP A 111 -11.71 9.86 8.61
C ASP A 111 -13.20 10.15 8.38
N GLU A 112 -13.58 10.56 7.17
CA GLU A 112 -14.96 10.80 6.74
C GLU A 112 -15.80 9.52 6.57
N LEU A 113 -15.18 8.33 6.56
CA LEU A 113 -15.92 7.07 6.51
C LEU A 113 -16.62 6.78 7.86
N ASP A 114 -17.83 6.21 7.76
CA ASP A 114 -18.53 5.65 8.91
C ASP A 114 -17.88 4.32 9.36
N GLY A 115 -18.32 3.79 10.51
CA GLY A 115 -17.76 2.55 11.06
C GLY A 115 -17.86 1.36 10.09
N ALA A 116 -18.98 1.25 9.37
CA ALA A 116 -19.19 0.21 8.38
C ALA A 116 -18.29 0.38 7.15
N GLY A 117 -18.08 1.62 6.69
CA GLY A 117 -17.15 1.96 5.62
C GLY A 117 -15.70 1.67 5.98
N LYS A 118 -15.28 1.99 7.21
CA LYS A 118 -13.93 1.65 7.72
C LYS A 118 -13.71 0.15 7.78
N ALA A 119 -14.70 -0.60 8.27
CA ALA A 119 -14.64 -2.07 8.30
C ALA A 119 -14.52 -2.69 6.89
N ARG A 120 -15.37 -2.27 5.94
CA ARG A 120 -15.29 -2.70 4.54
C ARG A 120 -13.96 -2.33 3.89
N PHE A 121 -13.48 -1.11 4.16
CA PHE A 121 -12.19 -0.64 3.67
C PHE A 121 -11.09 -1.62 4.06
N GLN A 122 -11.01 -2.05 5.32
CA GLN A 122 -9.99 -3.00 5.77
C GLN A 122 -10.09 -4.37 5.11
N GLU A 123 -11.29 -4.93 5.05
CA GLU A 123 -11.52 -6.23 4.43
C GLU A 123 -11.09 -6.22 2.95
N ASN A 124 -11.43 -5.14 2.25
CA ASN A 124 -11.08 -4.96 0.85
C ASN A 124 -9.58 -4.75 0.65
N ILE A 125 -8.90 -3.92 1.46
CA ILE A 125 -7.45 -3.73 1.31
C ILE A 125 -6.65 -4.97 1.68
N GLN A 126 -7.10 -5.79 2.64
CA GLN A 126 -6.48 -7.08 2.95
C GLN A 126 -6.59 -8.04 1.77
N SER A 127 -7.76 -8.09 1.13
CA SER A 127 -7.98 -8.89 -0.07
C SER A 127 -7.19 -8.38 -1.29
N MET A 128 -6.84 -7.09 -1.29
CA MET A 128 -6.05 -6.43 -2.33
C MET A 128 -4.62 -6.13 -1.91
N ALA A 129 -4.09 -6.82 -0.89
CA ALA A 129 -2.84 -6.44 -0.21
C ALA A 129 -1.66 -6.23 -1.17
N ALA A 130 -1.52 -7.10 -2.19
CA ALA A 130 -0.47 -6.98 -3.20
C ALA A 130 -0.58 -5.71 -4.04
N PHE A 131 -1.80 -5.36 -4.47
CA PHE A 131 -2.05 -4.15 -5.24
C PHE A 131 -1.84 -2.89 -4.40
N VAL A 132 -2.38 -2.88 -3.18
CA VAL A 132 -2.32 -1.74 -2.28
C VAL A 132 -0.88 -1.45 -1.84
N THR A 133 -0.11 -2.49 -1.51
CA THR A 133 1.31 -2.35 -1.15
C THR A 133 2.14 -1.76 -2.30
N ARG A 134 1.83 -2.14 -3.55
CA ARG A 134 2.49 -1.57 -4.73
C ARG A 134 2.11 -0.11 -4.95
N ALA A 135 0.83 0.23 -4.77
CA ALA A 135 0.32 1.58 -4.99
C ALA A 135 0.83 2.57 -3.94
N LEU A 136 1.01 2.10 -2.70
CA LEU A 136 1.40 2.91 -1.55
C LEU A 136 2.55 2.26 -0.79
N PRO A 137 3.75 2.22 -1.39
CA PRO A 137 4.91 1.63 -0.76
C PRO A 137 5.21 2.33 0.57
N GLY A 138 5.59 1.55 1.59
CA GLY A 138 5.93 2.07 2.91
C GLY A 138 4.76 2.54 3.78
N THR A 139 3.51 2.43 3.30
CA THR A 139 2.34 2.67 4.16
C THR A 139 2.14 1.46 5.08
N PRO A 140 2.15 1.63 6.41
CA PRO A 140 2.04 0.55 7.38
C PRO A 140 0.56 0.16 7.53
N PHE A 141 0.03 -0.54 6.52
CA PHE A 141 -1.31 -1.11 6.62
C PHE A 141 -1.39 -2.03 7.84
N GLU A 142 -2.54 -2.00 8.52
CA GLU A 142 -2.79 -2.87 9.66
C GLU A 142 -2.81 -4.33 9.18
N GLY A 143 -1.70 -5.02 9.43
CA GLY A 143 -1.57 -6.46 9.25
C GLY A 143 -1.77 -7.23 10.55
N LYS A 144 -1.97 -8.54 10.44
CA LYS A 144 -1.96 -9.45 11.58
C LYS A 144 -0.57 -9.43 12.20
N THR A 145 -0.45 -9.10 13.49
CA THR A 145 0.82 -9.22 14.20
C THR A 145 1.20 -10.70 14.32
N THR A 146 2.39 -11.06 13.86
CA THR A 146 2.89 -12.45 13.86
C THR A 146 4.03 -12.68 14.86
N GLY A 147 4.54 -11.62 15.48
CA GLY A 147 5.56 -11.70 16.53
C GLY A 147 6.46 -10.46 16.55
N THR A 148 7.61 -10.60 17.18
CA THR A 148 8.68 -9.60 17.21
C THR A 148 9.98 -10.21 16.70
N LYS A 149 10.86 -9.39 16.12
CA LYS A 149 12.22 -9.78 15.71
C LYS A 149 13.20 -8.67 16.03
N THR A 150 14.48 -9.04 16.13
CA THR A 150 15.60 -8.09 16.18
C THR A 150 16.33 -8.15 14.84
N ILE A 151 16.43 -7.02 14.14
CA ILE A 151 17.11 -6.90 12.84
C ILE A 151 18.03 -5.70 12.91
N ALA A 152 19.29 -5.87 12.49
CA ALA A 152 20.32 -4.82 12.56
C ALA A 152 20.44 -4.16 13.94
N GLY A 153 20.24 -4.93 15.02
CA GLY A 153 20.32 -4.46 16.42
C GLY A 153 19.06 -3.77 16.96
N GLU A 154 18.02 -3.60 16.14
CA GLU A 154 16.79 -2.92 16.52
C GLU A 154 15.62 -3.91 16.62
N SER A 155 14.77 -3.73 17.64
CA SER A 155 13.54 -4.53 17.80
C SER A 155 12.44 -3.99 16.88
N CYS A 156 11.75 -4.89 16.19
CA CYS A 156 10.64 -4.55 15.32
C CYS A 156 9.49 -5.56 15.45
N THR A 157 8.28 -5.06 15.22
CA THR A 157 7.06 -5.87 15.25
C THR A 157 6.80 -6.45 13.86
N MET A 158 6.67 -7.77 13.78
CA MET A 158 6.34 -8.49 12.56
C MET A 158 4.84 -8.41 12.30
N LYS A 159 4.47 -7.92 11.11
CA LYS A 159 3.10 -7.83 10.63
C LYS A 159 2.96 -8.53 9.29
N GLN A 160 1.90 -9.31 9.13
CA GLN A 160 1.52 -9.94 7.88
C GLN A 160 0.32 -9.22 7.28
N PHE A 161 0.45 -8.80 6.03
CA PHE A 161 -0.59 -8.14 5.25
C PHE A 161 -0.71 -8.84 3.88
N GLY A 162 -1.68 -9.73 3.75
CA GLY A 162 -1.77 -10.66 2.62
C GLY A 162 -0.53 -11.54 2.50
N ALA A 163 0.06 -11.58 1.31
CA ALA A 163 1.31 -12.30 1.01
C ALA A 163 2.59 -11.54 1.40
N PHE A 164 2.45 -10.38 2.06
CA PHE A 164 3.56 -9.53 2.44
C PHE A 164 3.78 -9.63 3.95
N THR A 165 5.03 -9.65 4.35
CA THR A 165 5.47 -9.58 5.74
C THR A 165 6.36 -8.37 5.91
N PHE A 166 6.14 -7.61 6.98
CA PHE A 166 6.91 -6.42 7.32
C PHE A 166 7.40 -6.53 8.76
N CYS A 167 8.61 -6.06 9.04
CA CYS A 167 9.07 -5.79 10.39
C CYS A 167 9.29 -4.29 10.52
N THR A 168 8.44 -3.59 11.26
CA THR A 168 8.51 -2.14 11.43
C THR A 168 8.89 -1.81 12.86
N MET A 169 9.77 -0.83 13.06
CA MET A 169 10.10 -0.34 14.40
C MET A 169 8.87 0.30 15.05
N ASP A 170 8.68 0.12 16.36
CA ASP A 170 7.47 0.62 17.03
C ASP A 170 7.39 2.15 17.06
N LYS A 171 8.54 2.83 17.11
CA LYS A 171 8.64 4.29 17.26
C LYS A 171 9.02 5.04 15.98
N ALA A 172 9.25 4.32 14.89
CA ALA A 172 9.66 4.91 13.63
C ALA A 172 8.99 4.14 12.49
N PRO A 173 8.34 4.82 11.53
CA PRO A 173 7.68 4.16 10.39
C PRO A 173 8.71 3.67 9.36
N VAL A 174 9.80 3.06 9.82
CA VAL A 174 10.87 2.50 9.00
C VAL A 174 10.78 0.98 9.12
N ALA A 175 10.61 0.31 7.98
CA ALA A 175 10.58 -1.14 7.90
C ALA A 175 12.01 -1.68 7.87
N LEU A 176 12.40 -2.45 8.88
CA LEU A 176 13.69 -3.15 8.94
C LEU A 176 13.70 -4.42 8.10
N TYR A 177 12.51 -4.96 7.78
CA TYR A 177 12.36 -6.09 6.90
C TYR A 177 11.07 -5.95 6.12
N SER A 178 11.10 -6.31 4.85
CA SER A 178 9.90 -6.57 4.07
C SER A 178 10.15 -7.74 3.12
N ALA A 179 9.18 -8.64 3.01
CA ALA A 179 9.25 -9.75 2.07
C ALA A 179 7.87 -10.14 1.58
N GLY A 180 7.83 -10.74 0.39
CA GLY A 180 6.63 -11.33 -0.15
C GLY A 180 6.78 -11.64 -1.62
N SER A 181 5.65 -11.95 -2.26
CA SER A 181 5.60 -12.27 -3.68
C SER A 181 4.57 -11.42 -4.38
N MET A 182 4.92 -10.89 -5.54
CA MET A 182 4.01 -10.12 -6.37
C MET A 182 4.20 -10.53 -7.82
N LEU A 183 3.12 -11.00 -8.46
CA LEU A 183 3.14 -11.43 -9.86
C LEU A 183 4.27 -12.42 -10.14
N CYS A 184 4.48 -13.36 -9.20
CA CYS A 184 5.53 -14.38 -9.23
C CYS A 184 6.97 -13.87 -9.10
N VAL A 185 7.15 -12.62 -8.70
CA VAL A 185 8.46 -12.07 -8.36
C VAL A 185 8.52 -12.00 -6.85
N ASN A 186 9.44 -12.77 -6.27
CA ASN A 186 9.74 -12.71 -4.85
C ASN A 186 10.66 -11.53 -4.60
N PHE A 187 10.30 -10.72 -3.62
CA PHE A 187 11.12 -9.62 -3.16
C PHE A 187 11.40 -9.81 -1.68
N GLU A 188 12.63 -9.49 -1.30
CA GLU A 188 13.06 -9.41 0.08
C GLU A 188 13.89 -8.14 0.23
N GLN A 189 13.67 -7.42 1.33
CA GLN A 189 14.46 -6.29 1.75
C GLN A 189 14.77 -6.49 3.23
N THR A 190 16.05 -6.50 3.58
CA THR A 190 16.51 -6.69 4.96
C THR A 190 17.47 -5.57 5.32
N ALA A 191 17.22 -4.89 6.44
CA ALA A 191 18.12 -3.88 6.96
C ALA A 191 19.43 -4.53 7.40
N THR A 192 20.55 -4.01 6.90
CA THR A 192 21.91 -4.47 7.24
C THR A 192 22.55 -3.60 8.30
N SER A 193 22.14 -2.33 8.41
CA SER A 193 22.55 -1.43 9.50
C SER A 193 21.50 -0.35 9.76
N VAL A 194 21.43 0.12 11.00
CA VAL A 194 20.58 1.24 11.43
C VAL A 194 21.43 2.24 12.21
N ALA A 195 21.39 3.50 11.81
CA ALA A 195 21.99 4.62 12.53
C ALA A 195 20.90 5.62 12.94
N ARG A 196 20.99 6.17 14.15
CA ARG A 196 20.05 7.18 14.69
C ARG A 196 20.45 8.60 14.26
N THR A 197 20.69 8.77 12.98
CA THR A 197 21.16 10.00 12.34
C THR A 197 20.42 10.21 11.03
N THR A 198 20.36 11.44 10.55
CA THR A 198 19.76 11.76 9.25
C THR A 198 20.86 12.10 8.25
N ASP A 199 20.90 11.39 7.12
CA ASP A 199 21.70 11.79 5.96
C ASP A 199 20.96 12.89 5.18
N ALA A 200 21.20 14.16 5.52
CA ALA A 200 20.52 15.29 4.91
C ALA A 200 20.76 15.40 3.39
N THR A 201 21.89 14.89 2.89
CA THR A 201 22.24 14.96 1.46
C THR A 201 21.32 14.13 0.58
N MET A 202 20.64 13.12 1.15
CA MET A 202 19.64 12.34 0.42
C MET A 202 18.32 13.08 0.23
N PHE A 203 18.08 14.17 0.95
CA PHE A 203 16.89 15.01 0.78
C PHE A 203 17.02 15.97 -0.40
N ASP A 204 18.23 16.15 -0.95
CA ASP A 204 18.44 16.94 -2.13
C ASP A 204 18.10 16.10 -3.38
N PRO A 205 17.21 16.58 -4.27
CA PRO A 205 16.91 15.90 -5.51
C PRO A 205 18.18 15.68 -6.35
N PRO A 206 18.38 14.50 -6.96
CA PRO A 206 19.54 14.24 -7.80
C PRO A 206 19.65 15.23 -8.97
N ALA A 207 20.88 15.62 -9.31
CA ALA A 207 21.15 16.44 -10.48
C ALA A 207 20.75 15.72 -11.79
N ASP A 208 20.54 16.49 -12.86
CA ASP A 208 20.21 16.04 -14.22
C ASP A 208 18.90 15.26 -14.41
N ILE A 209 18.01 15.20 -13.41
CA ILE A 209 16.70 14.55 -13.57
C ILE A 209 15.74 15.47 -14.32
N LYS A 210 15.14 14.96 -15.40
CA LYS A 210 14.02 15.62 -16.08
C LYS A 210 12.72 15.32 -15.33
N TRP A 211 12.17 16.33 -14.66
CA TRP A 211 10.98 16.21 -13.84
C TRP A 211 9.70 16.48 -14.65
N THR A 212 8.74 15.57 -14.51
CA THR A 212 7.34 15.83 -14.84
C THR A 212 6.59 16.17 -13.56
N GLU A 213 5.90 17.30 -13.54
CA GLU A 213 5.14 17.76 -12.37
C GLU A 213 3.64 17.49 -12.53
N ASP A 214 3.01 16.95 -11.48
CA ASP A 214 1.55 16.89 -11.33
C ASP A 214 1.17 17.42 -9.94
N LEU A 215 1.12 18.74 -9.83
CA LEU A 215 0.91 19.47 -8.58
C LEU A 215 -0.54 19.98 -8.40
N ASP A 216 -1.48 19.44 -9.17
CA ASP A 216 -2.89 19.79 -9.07
C ASP A 216 -3.52 19.17 -7.81
N ARG A 217 -3.54 19.97 -6.73
CA ARG A 217 -4.08 19.55 -5.43
C ARG A 217 -5.55 19.17 -5.50
N THR A 218 -6.36 19.89 -6.27
CA THR A 218 -7.81 19.60 -6.40
C THR A 218 -8.01 18.21 -7.03
N ARG A 219 -7.24 17.91 -8.07
CA ARG A 219 -7.26 16.59 -8.70
C ARG A 219 -6.77 15.52 -7.73
N ALA A 220 -5.63 15.73 -7.07
CA ALA A 220 -5.08 14.79 -6.10
C ALA A 220 -6.08 14.47 -4.96
N ASP A 221 -6.73 15.50 -4.41
CA ASP A 221 -7.76 15.36 -3.37
C ASP A 221 -8.97 14.56 -3.86
N SER A 222 -9.46 14.87 -5.06
CA SER A 222 -10.60 14.17 -5.64
C SER A 222 -10.28 12.69 -5.91
N SER A 223 -9.07 12.39 -6.41
CA SER A 223 -8.61 11.03 -6.68
C SER A 223 -8.39 10.24 -5.39
N ALA A 224 -7.78 10.86 -4.37
CA ALA A 224 -7.60 10.26 -3.04
C ALA A 224 -8.95 9.89 -2.43
N ARG A 225 -9.93 10.81 -2.48
CA ARG A 225 -11.28 10.56 -1.96
C ARG A 225 -11.97 9.44 -2.72
N ALA A 226 -11.95 9.47 -4.05
CA ALA A 226 -12.56 8.43 -4.88
C ALA A 226 -11.93 7.06 -4.61
N TRP A 227 -10.61 7.00 -4.44
CA TRP A 227 -9.90 5.76 -4.15
C TRP A 227 -10.28 5.18 -2.80
N VAL A 228 -10.28 6.00 -1.73
CA VAL A 228 -10.71 5.56 -0.39
C VAL A 228 -12.17 5.11 -0.39
N GLN A 229 -13.06 5.85 -1.08
CA GLN A 229 -14.47 5.48 -1.20
C GLN A 229 -14.66 4.17 -1.96
N GLN A 230 -13.91 3.95 -3.05
CA GLN A 230 -13.96 2.69 -3.79
C GLN A 230 -13.51 1.52 -2.92
N LEU A 231 -12.42 1.69 -2.17
CA LEU A 231 -11.94 0.67 -1.23
C LEU A 231 -12.93 0.41 -0.09
N ALA A 232 -13.71 1.41 0.33
CA ALA A 232 -14.76 1.25 1.33
C ALA A 232 -16.12 0.76 0.76
N SER A 233 -16.22 0.60 -0.56
CA SER A 233 -17.49 0.34 -1.24
C SER A 233 -17.98 -1.08 -1.04
N LYS A 234 -19.31 -1.23 -1.01
CA LYS A 234 -19.97 -2.54 -1.04
C LYS A 234 -19.77 -3.24 -2.38
N GLU A 235 -19.78 -2.49 -3.49
CA GLU A 235 -19.58 -3.02 -4.83
C GLU A 235 -18.23 -3.74 -4.97
N LEU A 236 -17.15 -3.14 -4.47
CA LEU A 236 -15.84 -3.80 -4.45
C LEU A 236 -15.85 -5.05 -3.57
N ALA A 237 -16.46 -4.98 -2.38
CA ALA A 237 -16.55 -6.13 -1.47
C ALA A 237 -17.31 -7.30 -2.11
N ASP A 238 -18.47 -7.03 -2.71
CA ASP A 238 -19.29 -8.02 -3.40
C ASP A 238 -18.52 -8.60 -4.62
N SER A 239 -17.77 -7.77 -5.35
CA SER A 239 -16.92 -8.20 -6.47
C SER A 239 -15.77 -9.12 -6.03
N LEU A 240 -15.07 -8.75 -4.94
CA LEU A 240 -13.99 -9.56 -4.36
C LEU A 240 -14.53 -10.89 -3.82
N ALA A 241 -15.69 -10.88 -3.16
CA ALA A 241 -16.34 -12.10 -2.68
C ALA A 241 -16.72 -13.03 -3.84
N ALA A 242 -17.33 -12.50 -4.91
CA ALA A 242 -17.65 -13.27 -6.11
C ALA A 242 -16.39 -13.85 -6.78
N ALA A 243 -15.30 -13.07 -6.84
CA ALA A 243 -14.03 -13.53 -7.38
C ALA A 243 -13.43 -14.68 -6.54
N LYS A 244 -13.49 -14.58 -5.21
CA LYS A 244 -13.05 -15.66 -4.29
C LYS A 244 -13.89 -16.93 -4.47
N THR A 245 -15.21 -16.81 -4.57
CA THR A 245 -16.10 -17.96 -4.82
C THR A 245 -15.76 -18.65 -6.14
N LYS A 246 -15.61 -17.88 -7.23
CA LYS A 246 -15.23 -18.43 -8.54
C LYS A 246 -13.86 -19.11 -8.51
N ALA A 247 -12.88 -18.52 -7.81
CA ALA A 247 -11.57 -19.14 -7.64
C ALA A 247 -11.69 -20.48 -6.92
N LYS A 248 -12.46 -20.53 -5.82
CA LYS A 248 -12.70 -21.75 -5.05
C LYS A 248 -13.41 -22.83 -5.87
N GLU A 249 -14.41 -22.47 -6.66
CA GLU A 249 -15.11 -23.38 -7.59
C GLU A 249 -14.20 -23.92 -8.70
N ALA A 250 -13.24 -23.10 -9.15
CA ALA A 250 -12.20 -23.52 -10.09
C ALA A 250 -11.07 -24.35 -9.45
N GLY A 251 -11.22 -24.76 -8.18
CA GLY A 251 -10.21 -25.52 -7.45
C GLY A 251 -9.04 -24.69 -6.93
N ALA A 252 -9.05 -23.37 -7.11
CA ALA A 252 -8.13 -22.44 -6.47
C ALA A 252 -8.73 -22.02 -5.12
N GLY A 253 -8.66 -22.91 -4.12
CA GLY A 253 -9.06 -22.59 -2.75
C GLY A 253 -8.26 -21.44 -2.15
N GLU A 254 -8.61 -20.99 -0.94
CA GLU A 254 -7.86 -19.95 -0.19
C GLU A 254 -6.40 -20.34 0.17
N GLY A 255 -5.94 -21.51 -0.26
CA GLY A 255 -4.54 -21.91 -0.27
C GLY A 255 -3.91 -21.58 -1.61
N GLU A 256 -2.71 -21.01 -1.54
CA GLU A 256 -1.72 -20.86 -2.61
C GLU A 256 -2.12 -21.50 -3.94
N MET A 257 -2.30 -20.64 -4.96
CA MET A 257 -2.35 -21.04 -6.36
C MET A 257 -1.37 -22.19 -6.59
N THR A 258 -1.83 -23.32 -7.13
CA THR A 258 -0.93 -24.48 -7.33
C THR A 258 0.32 -24.01 -8.07
N PRO A 259 1.51 -24.57 -7.77
CA PRO A 259 2.75 -24.13 -8.44
C PRO A 259 2.61 -24.09 -9.97
N GLU A 260 1.82 -24.99 -10.55
CA GLU A 260 1.48 -25.04 -11.97
C GLU A 260 0.57 -23.89 -12.43
N GLN A 261 -0.50 -23.57 -11.69
CA GLN A 261 -1.37 -22.43 -12.01
C GLN A 261 -0.66 -21.10 -11.79
N GLN A 262 0.17 -21.02 -10.75
CA GLN A 262 1.03 -19.88 -10.50
C GLN A 262 1.96 -19.74 -11.69
N LYS A 263 2.70 -20.78 -12.08
CA LYS A 263 3.58 -20.78 -13.26
C LYS A 263 2.84 -20.37 -14.55
N GLN A 264 1.65 -20.89 -14.81
CA GLN A 264 0.84 -20.52 -15.99
C GLN A 264 0.39 -19.07 -15.95
N MET A 265 -0.02 -18.55 -14.79
CA MET A 265 -0.36 -17.14 -14.61
C MET A 265 0.89 -16.26 -14.76
N CYS A 266 2.05 -16.70 -14.22
CA CYS A 266 3.32 -16.03 -14.43
C CYS A 266 3.65 -16.01 -15.92
N ASP A 267 3.49 -17.13 -16.62
CA ASP A 267 3.77 -17.26 -18.06
C ASP A 267 2.81 -16.43 -18.93
N ALA A 268 1.57 -16.25 -18.49
CA ALA A 268 0.61 -15.33 -19.12
C ALA A 268 0.95 -13.86 -18.86
N LEU A 269 1.26 -13.50 -17.61
CA LEU A 269 1.72 -12.15 -17.21
C LEU A 269 3.07 -11.80 -17.86
N LYS A 270 3.90 -12.82 -18.11
CA LYS A 270 5.16 -12.72 -18.82
C LYS A 270 4.96 -12.19 -20.25
N ASN A 271 3.89 -12.58 -20.94
CA ASN A 271 3.59 -12.12 -22.29
C ASN A 271 2.67 -10.88 -22.33
N PHE A 272 2.21 -10.40 -21.17
CA PHE A 272 1.29 -9.27 -21.06
C PHE A 272 2.07 -8.01 -20.71
N ASP A 273 2.02 -6.98 -21.56
CA ASP A 273 2.61 -5.66 -21.28
C ASP A 273 1.80 -4.97 -20.17
N LEU A 274 2.10 -5.38 -18.93
CA LEU A 274 1.40 -4.99 -17.71
C LEU A 274 1.47 -3.47 -17.49
N GLY A 275 2.56 -2.84 -17.92
CA GLY A 275 2.73 -1.39 -17.85
C GLY A 275 1.74 -0.67 -18.74
N LYS A 276 1.54 -1.15 -19.97
CA LYS A 276 0.55 -0.61 -20.91
C LYS A 276 -0.88 -0.91 -20.48
N ALA A 277 -1.14 -2.13 -20.01
CA ALA A 277 -2.47 -2.52 -19.54
C ALA A 277 -2.89 -1.78 -18.25
N MET A 278 -2.01 -1.64 -17.26
CA MET A 278 -2.30 -0.85 -16.05
C MET A 278 -2.34 0.65 -16.35
N SER A 279 -1.45 1.18 -17.19
CA SER A 279 -1.54 2.58 -17.62
C SER A 279 -2.85 2.85 -18.33
N ASN A 280 -3.33 1.94 -19.18
CA ASN A 280 -4.60 2.08 -19.88
C ASN A 280 -5.78 1.89 -18.93
N ALA A 281 -5.73 0.91 -18.02
CA ALA A 281 -6.77 0.70 -17.02
C ALA A 281 -6.87 1.87 -16.04
N PHE A 282 -5.75 2.44 -15.60
CA PHE A 282 -5.70 3.63 -14.75
C PHE A 282 -6.17 4.87 -15.51
N LYS A 283 -5.71 5.09 -16.75
CA LYS A 283 -6.21 6.20 -17.59
C LYS A 283 -7.71 6.08 -17.88
N ASN A 284 -8.20 4.88 -18.15
CA ASN A 284 -9.62 4.64 -18.41
C ASN A 284 -10.44 4.78 -17.12
N ALA A 285 -9.98 4.23 -16.00
CA ALA A 285 -10.64 4.40 -14.70
C ALA A 285 -10.67 5.87 -14.26
N MET A 286 -9.61 6.64 -14.52
CA MET A 286 -9.56 8.08 -14.24
C MET A 286 -10.43 8.90 -15.21
N ALA A 287 -10.46 8.52 -16.49
CA ALA A 287 -11.34 9.14 -17.49
C ALA A 287 -12.82 8.85 -17.22
N ASP A 288 -13.15 7.64 -16.77
CA ASP A 288 -14.51 7.22 -16.44
C ASP A 288 -14.94 7.76 -15.09
N ALA A 289 -14.05 7.82 -14.08
CA ALA A 289 -14.31 8.55 -12.84
C ALA A 289 -14.56 10.04 -13.11
N GLY A 290 -13.78 10.66 -14.01
CA GLY A 290 -13.99 12.04 -14.46
C GLY A 290 -15.35 12.22 -15.17
N LYS A 291 -15.72 11.32 -16.09
CA LYS A 291 -17.02 11.36 -16.78
C LYS A 291 -18.19 11.11 -15.83
N ASN A 292 -18.08 10.18 -14.89
CA ASN A 292 -19.14 9.86 -13.93
C ASN A 292 -19.30 10.94 -12.85
N ALA A 293 -18.21 11.58 -12.42
CA ALA A 293 -18.25 12.77 -11.57
C ALA A 293 -18.91 13.96 -12.29
N LEU A 294 -18.62 14.16 -13.58
CA LEU A 294 -19.28 15.20 -14.40
C LEU A 294 -20.78 14.93 -14.59
N LYS A 295 -21.15 13.66 -14.85
CA LYS A 295 -22.54 13.24 -15.10
C LYS A 295 -23.40 13.23 -13.83
N SER A 296 -22.82 12.95 -12.67
CA SER A 296 -23.49 13.06 -11.36
C SER A 296 -23.62 14.51 -10.91
N GLY A 297 -22.61 15.36 -11.15
CA GLY A 297 -22.68 16.81 -10.91
C GLY A 297 -23.73 17.53 -11.77
N LEU A 298 -23.82 17.19 -13.06
CA LEU A 298 -24.83 17.76 -13.97
C LEU A 298 -26.26 17.31 -13.64
N ARG A 299 -26.46 16.09 -13.13
CA ARG A 299 -27.78 15.62 -12.67
C ARG A 299 -28.21 16.27 -11.34
N GLY A 300 -27.26 16.68 -10.50
CA GLY A 300 -27.52 17.43 -9.27
C GLY A 300 -27.91 18.90 -9.51
N LEU A 301 -27.46 19.51 -10.61
CA LEU A 301 -27.75 20.90 -10.97
C LEU A 301 -29.08 21.09 -11.72
N ILE A 302 -29.64 20.02 -12.32
CA ILE A 302 -30.93 20.07 -13.06
C ILE A 302 -32.12 19.69 -12.16
N LYS A 303 -31.87 19.29 -10.91
CA LYS A 303 -32.91 19.02 -9.91
C LYS A 303 -32.73 19.89 -8.66
N ARG A 304 -32.95 21.19 -8.82
CA ARG A 304 -33.48 22.02 -7.74
C ARG A 304 -34.62 22.88 -8.31
N PRO A 305 -35.83 22.81 -7.75
CA PRO A 305 -36.86 23.82 -8.02
C PRO A 305 -36.43 25.18 -7.47
#